data_AF-A0A7V3RGK2-F1
#
_entry.id   AF-A0A7V3RGK2-F1
#
_cell.length_a   1.000
_cell.length_b   1.000
_cell.length_c   1.000
_cell.angle_alpha   90.00
_cell.angle_beta   90.00
_cell.angle_gamma   90.00
#
_symmetry.space_group_name_H-M   'P 1'
#
loop_
_entity.id
_entity.type
_entity.pdbx_description
1 polymer ?
#
loop_
_entity_poly.entity_id
_entity_poly.type
_entity_poly.pdbx_seq_one_letter_code
_entity_poly.pdbx_strand_id
1 'polypeptide(L)' 'MFKEAGYTIKDACSALVISRSGYYSAKEVKVIEWAEGDLKDCELLRRIKEIKAEHPFWGYRRVT' A
#
# COMPACT_ATOMS: atom_id res chain seq x y z
N MET A 1 -21.36 -9.58 -12.88
CA MET A 1 -22.67 -9.06 -12.44
C MET A 1 -23.14 -7.79 -13.15
N PHE A 2 -22.53 -6.60 -13.03
CA PHE A 2 -23.05 -5.39 -13.73
C PHE A 2 -22.53 -5.21 -15.17
N LYS A 3 -21.27 -5.54 -15.45
CA LYS A 3 -20.70 -5.50 -16.82
C LYS A 3 -21.37 -6.52 -17.75
N GLU A 4 -21.68 -7.71 -17.23
CA GLU A 4 -22.36 -8.78 -17.97
C GLU A 4 -23.80 -8.40 -18.33
N ALA A 5 -24.42 -7.52 -17.53
CA ALA A 5 -25.73 -6.93 -17.80
C ALA A 5 -25.66 -5.65 -18.67
N GLY A 6 -24.49 -5.31 -19.22
CA GLY A 6 -24.31 -4.17 -20.14
C GLY A 6 -24.19 -2.79 -19.47
N TYR A 7 -24.17 -2.71 -18.14
CA TYR A 7 -24.06 -1.42 -17.44
C TYR A 7 -22.64 -0.86 -17.51
N THR A 8 -22.54 0.45 -17.72
CA THR A 8 -21.27 1.15 -17.55
C THR A 8 -20.93 1.26 -16.06
N ILE A 9 -19.64 1.40 -15.75
CA ILE A 9 -19.20 1.65 -14.36
C ILE A 9 -19.83 2.92 -13.79
N LYS A 10 -20.08 3.93 -14.63
CA LYS A 10 -20.75 5.16 -14.24
C LYS A 10 -22.18 4.89 -13.77
N ASP A 11 -22.94 4.12 -14.53
CA ASP A 11 -24.33 3.81 -14.22
C ASP A 11 -24.44 2.95 -12.97
N ALA A 12 -23.56 1.96 -12.82
CA ALA A 12 -23.46 1.15 -11.62
C ALA A 12 -23.13 1.99 -10.38
N CYS A 13 -22.14 2.89 -10.46
CA CYS A 13 -21.81 3.77 -9.33
C CYS A 13 -22.99 4.69 -8.97
N SER A 14 -23.71 5.19 -9.97
CA SER A 14 -24.88 6.04 -9.77
C SER A 14 -26.05 5.28 -9.11
N ALA A 15 -26.33 4.07 -9.57
CA ALA A 15 -27.40 3.23 -9.00
C ALA A 15 -27.10 2.79 -7.56
N LEU A 16 -25.83 2.56 -7.25
CA LEU A 16 -25.37 2.17 -5.92
C LEU A 16 -25.08 3.35 -4.99
N VAL A 17 -25.26 4.59 -5.47
CA VAL A 17 -25.00 5.84 -4.71
C VAL A 17 -23.58 5.87 -4.14
N ILE A 18 -22.62 5.37 -4.91
CA ILE A 18 -21.19 5.41 -4.57
C ILE A 18 -20.45 6.36 -5.50
N SER A 19 -19.39 6.97 -5.00
CA SER A 19 -18.52 7.79 -5.83
C SER A 19 -17.70 6.92 -6.79
N ARG A 20 -17.50 7.41 -8.02
CA ARG A 20 -16.62 6.74 -9.00
C ARG A 20 -15.19 6.63 -8.47
N SER A 21 -14.69 7.66 -7.79
CA SER A 21 -13.37 7.64 -7.16
C SER A 21 -13.27 6.55 -6.11
N GLY A 22 -14.27 6.41 -5.23
CA GLY A 22 -14.32 5.34 -4.23
C GLY A 22 -14.34 3.95 -4.87
N TYR A 23 -15.09 3.76 -5.96
CA TYR A 23 -15.08 2.51 -6.72
C TYR A 23 -13.68 2.16 -7.25
N TYR A 24 -12.98 3.11 -7.89
CA TYR A 24 -11.64 2.85 -8.42
C TYR A 24 -10.60 2.68 -7.32
N SER A 25 -10.66 3.47 -6.25
CA SER A 25 -9.79 3.30 -5.09
C SER A 25 -9.95 1.92 -4.46
N ALA A 26 -11.18 1.45 -4.23
CA ALA A 26 -11.45 0.12 -3.69
C ALA A 26 -11.04 -1.01 -4.65
N LYS A 27 -11.22 -0.81 -5.96
CA LYS A 27 -10.81 -1.76 -6.99
C LYS A 27 -9.28 -1.88 -7.12
N GLU A 28 -8.57 -0.79 -6.89
CA GLU A 28 -7.10 -0.71 -6.90
C GLU A 28 -6.46 -1.06 -5.58
N VAL A 29 -7.24 -1.38 -4.54
CA VAL A 29 -6.74 -2.12 -3.37
C VAL A 29 -6.39 -3.54 -3.86
N LYS A 30 -5.27 -3.65 -4.58
CA LYS A 30 -4.42 -4.82 -4.43
C LYS A 30 -4.15 -4.91 -2.95
N VAL A 31 -4.53 -6.01 -2.33
CA VAL A 31 -3.97 -6.37 -1.03
C VAL A 31 -2.46 -6.39 -1.27
N ILE A 32 -1.78 -5.31 -0.88
CA ILE A 32 -0.34 -5.34 -0.72
C ILE A 32 -0.20 -6.19 0.53
N GLU A 33 -0.17 -7.51 0.34
CA GLU A 33 0.36 -8.41 1.35
C GLU A 33 1.81 -7.98 1.50
N TRP A 34 2.05 -7.04 2.41
CA TRP A 34 3.38 -6.84 2.95
C TRP A 34 3.73 -8.18 3.56
N ALA A 35 4.59 -8.93 2.88
CA ALA A 35 5.15 -10.15 3.45
C ALA A 35 5.61 -9.79 4.85
N GLU A 36 5.15 -10.56 5.84
CA GLU A 36 5.65 -10.46 7.20
C GLU A 36 7.17 -10.55 7.09
N GLY A 37 7.87 -9.45 7.38
CA GLY A 37 9.25 -9.25 6.96
C GLY A 37 10.11 -10.46 7.28
N ASP A 38 10.85 -10.95 6.29
CA ASP A 38 11.72 -12.11 6.46
C ASP A 38 12.65 -11.88 7.67
N LEU A 39 13.17 -12.96 8.29
CA LEU A 39 14.12 -12.86 9.41
C LEU A 39 15.30 -11.92 9.09
N LYS A 40 15.68 -11.86 7.81
CA LYS A 40 16.71 -10.97 7.27
C LYS A 40 16.30 -9.49 7.30
N ASP A 41 15.03 -9.18 7.08
CA ASP A 41 14.50 -7.82 7.18
C ASP A 41 14.46 -7.36 8.64
N CYS A 42 14.14 -8.25 9.57
CA CYS A 42 14.19 -7.96 11.00
C CYS A 42 15.61 -7.60 11.46
N GLU A 43 16.63 -8.34 11.01
CA GLU A 43 18.03 -8.05 11.34
C GLU A 43 18.51 -6.73 10.74
N LEU A 44 18.17 -6.48 9.46
CA LEU A 44 18.49 -5.23 8.78
C LEU A 44 17.87 -4.02 9.51
N LEU A 45 16.60 -4.12 9.90
CA LEU A 45 15.91 -3.06 10.66
C LEU A 45 16.56 -2.82 12.03
N ARG A 46 17.00 -3.87 12.72
CA ARG A 46 17.74 -3.73 13.98
C ARG A 46 19.03 -2.95 13.75
N ARG A 47 19.79 -3.30 12.71
CA ARG A 47 21.06 -2.64 12.40
C ARG A 47 20.88 -1.16 12.04
N ILE A 48 19.85 -0.85 11.24
CA ILE A 48 19.49 0.55 10.91
C ILE A 48 19.17 1.34 12.18
N LYS A 49 18.42 0.75 13.12
CA LYS A 49 18.07 1.41 14.40
C LYS A 49 19.31 1.71 15.24
N GLU A 50 20.26 0.79 15.31
CA GLU A 50 21.54 1.00 16.03
C GLU A 50 22.32 2.18 15.45
N ILE A 51 22.51 2.20 14.13
CA ILE A 51 23.25 3.27 13.44
C ILE A 51 22.54 4.63 13.64
N LYS A 52 21.21 4.67 13.60
CA LYS A 52 20.44 5.90 13.83
C LYS A 52 20.48 6.38 15.28
N ALA A 53 20.56 5.46 16.25
CA ALA A 53 20.74 5.82 17.64
C ALA A 53 22.13 6.44 17.89
N GLU A 54 23.17 5.88 17.28
CA GLU A 54 24.54 6.40 17.37
C GLU A 54 24.73 7.72 16.57
N HIS A 55 24.04 7.83 15.43
CA HIS A 55 24.15 8.97 14.52
C HIS A 55 22.78 9.53 14.09
N PRO A 56 22.09 10.29 14.98
CA PRO A 56 20.72 10.76 14.73
C PRO A 56 20.56 11.61 13.46
N PHE A 57 21.59 12.38 13.10
CA PHE A 57 21.55 13.34 11.99
C PHE A 57 22.11 12.79 10.67
N TRP A 58 22.52 11.52 10.62
CA TRP A 58 22.99 10.92 9.37
C TRP A 58 21.83 10.69 8.40
N GLY A 59 21.96 11.20 7.18
CA GLY A 59 21.04 10.86 6.09
C GLY A 59 21.14 9.39 5.69
N TYR A 60 20.11 8.86 5.02
CA TYR A 60 20.02 7.44 4.66
C TYR A 60 21.21 6.90 3.86
N ARG A 61 21.87 7.73 3.05
CA ARG A 61 23.09 7.34 2.30
C ARG A 61 24.27 6.96 3.18
N ARG A 62 24.26 7.35 4.45
CA ARG A 62 25.32 7.04 5.43
C ARG A 62 24.95 5.86 6.34
N VAL A 63 23.75 5.29 6.17
CA VAL A 63 23.32 4.08 6.87
C VAL A 63 23.59 2.91 5.92
N THR A 64 24.75 2.27 6.10
CA THR A 64 25.22 1.12 5.29
C THR A 64 25.40 -0.11 6.16
#